data_AF-A0A0L7K3G2-F1
#
_entry.id   AF-A0A0L7K3G2-F1
#
_cell.length_a   1.000
_cell.length_b   1.000
_cell.length_c   1.000
_cell.angle_alpha   90.00
_cell.angle_beta   90.00
_cell.angle_gamma   90.00
#
_symmetry.space_group_name_H-M   'P 1'
#
loop_
_entity.id
_entity.type
_entity.pdbx_description
1 polymer ?
#
loop_
_entity_poly.entity_id
_entity_poly.type
_entity_poly.pdbx_seq_one_letter_code
_entity_poly.pdbx_strand_id
1 'polypeptide(L)'
;ATHYTHAMYCGRTGGSRYLLTGGSDQRIRYWDLEHPEASYVLLQAPADSARDHTTTKYRSRIIDGTTVIQELCKVNPSAAPPEDNVYRTVESRTFHHTAPITALTLAEGAKPYLVSSAADGVINVWK
;
A
#
# COMPACT_ATOMS: atom_id res chain seq x y z
N ALA A 1 -15.08 -0.53 5.90
CA ALA A 1 -14.98 0.93 6.04
C ALA A 1 -14.57 1.53 4.70
N THR A 2 -14.95 2.76 4.39
CA THR A 2 -14.46 3.47 3.20
C THR A 2 -13.07 4.04 3.50
N HIS A 3 -12.08 3.71 2.69
CA HIS A 3 -10.72 4.23 2.83
C HIS A 3 -10.46 5.38 1.85
N TYR A 4 -9.56 6.30 2.22
CA TYR A 4 -9.17 7.43 1.38
C TYR A 4 -7.67 7.37 1.08
N THR A 5 -7.29 7.90 -0.09
CA THR A 5 -5.89 8.11 -0.47
C THR A 5 -5.47 9.53 -0.09
N HIS A 6 -4.29 9.69 0.49
CA HIS A 6 -3.77 11.00 0.90
C HIS A 6 -2.39 11.28 0.30
N ALA A 7 -1.55 10.25 0.20
CA ALA A 7 -0.21 10.35 -0.35
C ALA A 7 -0.13 9.69 -1.72
N MET A 8 0.55 10.35 -2.66
CA MET A 8 0.77 9.84 -4.01
C MET A 8 2.14 10.27 -4.52
N TYR A 9 2.84 9.37 -5.20
CA TYR A 9 4.11 9.64 -5.87
C TYR A 9 4.12 9.00 -7.26
N CYS A 10 4.40 9.80 -8.29
CA CYS A 10 4.52 9.32 -9.67
C CYS A 10 6.00 9.12 -10.01
N GLY A 11 6.35 7.96 -10.55
CA GLY A 11 7.72 7.67 -10.95
C GLY A 11 7.82 7.01 -12.32
N ARG A 12 9.07 6.87 -12.78
CA ARG A 12 9.41 6.14 -14.01
C ARG A 12 10.61 5.24 -13.76
N THR A 13 10.56 4.01 -14.26
CA THR A 13 11.70 3.08 -14.25
C THR A 13 11.80 2.36 -15.59
N GLY A 14 12.97 2.37 -16.23
CA GLY A 14 13.16 1.68 -17.51
C GLY A 14 12.20 2.11 -18.63
N GLY A 15 11.73 3.36 -18.61
CA GLY A 15 10.71 3.88 -19.54
C GLY A 15 9.27 3.70 -19.06
N SER A 16 9.03 2.74 -18.17
CA SER A 16 7.71 2.40 -17.62
C SER A 16 7.26 3.36 -16.52
N ARG A 17 5.99 3.75 -16.52
CA ARG A 17 5.40 4.65 -15.52
C ARG A 17 4.70 3.88 -14.41
N TYR A 18 4.91 4.33 -13.18
CA TYR A 18 4.22 3.78 -12.02
C TYR A 18 3.70 4.88 -11.09
N LEU A 19 2.76 4.48 -10.24
CA LEU A 19 2.24 5.29 -9.15
C LEU A 19 2.48 4.56 -7.84
N LEU A 20 2.87 5.29 -6.80
CA LEU A 20 2.77 4.84 -5.42
C LEU A 20 1.64 5.59 -4.73
N THR A 21 0.83 4.89 -3.94
CA THR A 21 -0.23 5.53 -3.15
C THR A 21 -0.23 5.02 -1.72
N GLY A 22 -0.58 5.89 -0.79
CA GLY A 22 -0.83 5.55 0.62
C GLY A 22 -1.97 6.37 1.21
N GLY A 23 -2.61 5.85 2.25
CA GLY A 23 -3.74 6.53 2.87
C GLY A 23 -4.22 5.89 4.15
N SER A 24 -5.54 5.95 4.40
CA SER A 24 -6.14 5.60 5.69
C SER A 24 -6.21 4.11 5.98
N ASP A 25 -5.99 3.26 4.99
CA ASP A 25 -5.85 1.81 5.19
C ASP A 25 -4.43 1.38 5.54
N GLN A 26 -3.50 2.33 5.74
CA GLN A 26 -2.14 2.07 6.22
C GLN A 26 -1.29 1.22 5.28
N ARG A 27 -1.75 1.02 4.03
CA ARG A 27 -1.03 0.29 2.99
C ARG A 27 -0.31 1.24 2.05
N ILE A 28 0.80 0.77 1.49
CA ILE A 28 1.43 1.40 0.32
C ILE A 28 1.21 0.48 -0.88
N ARG A 29 0.71 1.04 -1.97
CA ARG A 29 0.45 0.31 -3.22
C ARG A 29 1.37 0.79 -4.32
N TYR A 30 1.84 -0.16 -5.12
CA TYR A 30 2.48 0.07 -6.40
C TYR A 30 1.47 -0.19 -7.51
N TRP A 31 1.27 0.80 -8.37
CA TRP A 31 0.43 0.70 -9.55
C TRP A 31 1.31 0.75 -10.78
N ASP A 32 1.36 -0.35 -11.53
CA ASP A 32 1.94 -0.35 -12.85
C ASP A 32 0.93 0.23 -13.84
N LEU A 33 1.29 1.34 -14.49
CA LEU A 33 0.37 2.05 -15.38
C LEU A 33 0.34 1.46 -16.80
N GLU A 34 1.26 0.54 -17.12
CA GLU A 34 1.37 -0.12 -18.42
C GLU A 34 0.88 -1.57 -18.37
N HIS A 35 1.14 -2.26 -17.26
CA HIS A 35 0.73 -3.64 -16.98
C HIS A 35 -0.06 -3.70 -15.66
N PRO A 36 -1.32 -3.22 -15.61
CA PRO A 36 -2.09 -3.11 -14.37
C PRO A 36 -2.11 -4.36 -13.50
N GLU A 37 -2.10 -5.55 -14.11
CA GLU A 37 -2.02 -6.86 -13.44
C GLU A 37 -0.72 -7.09 -12.66
N ALA A 38 0.36 -6.37 -12.98
CA ALA A 38 1.63 -6.36 -12.27
C ALA A 38 1.65 -5.37 -11.09
N SER A 39 0.55 -4.66 -10.83
CA SER A 39 0.37 -3.85 -9.62
C SER A 39 0.29 -4.73 -8.36
N TYR A 40 0.68 -4.20 -7.21
CA TYR A 40 0.66 -4.94 -5.94
C TYR A 40 0.64 -4.02 -4.71
N VAL A 41 0.22 -4.58 -3.58
CA VAL A 41 0.40 -3.94 -2.28
C VAL A 41 1.87 -4.09 -1.87
N LEU A 42 2.61 -2.99 -1.90
CA LEU A 42 4.03 -2.91 -1.57
C LEU A 42 4.25 -3.05 -0.05
N LEU A 43 3.39 -2.43 0.76
CA LEU A 43 3.42 -2.54 2.23
C LEU A 43 2.02 -2.75 2.77
N GLN A 44 1.89 -3.72 3.68
CA GLN A 44 0.63 -4.12 4.29
C GLN A 44 0.31 -3.25 5.52
N ALA A 45 -0.96 -3.25 5.93
CA ALA A 45 -1.38 -2.73 7.22
C ALA A 45 -1.03 -3.72 8.35
N PRO A 46 -0.87 -3.27 9.60
CA PRO A 46 -0.63 -4.16 10.75
C PRO A 46 -1.71 -5.24 10.95
N ALA A 47 -2.95 -4.93 10.57
CA ALA A 47 -4.09 -5.84 10.70
C ALA A 47 -4.21 -6.86 9.57
N ASP A 48 -3.39 -6.76 8.51
CA ASP A 48 -3.45 -7.67 7.39
C ASP A 48 -2.92 -9.04 7.81
N SER A 49 -3.73 -10.08 7.64
CA SER A 49 -3.28 -11.43 7.93
C SER A 49 -2.34 -11.92 6.83
N ALA A 50 -1.42 -12.82 7.16
CA ALA A 50 -0.55 -13.45 6.15
C ALA A 50 -1.34 -14.16 5.02
N ARG A 51 -2.63 -14.47 5.24
CA ARG A 51 -3.53 -15.05 4.23
C ARG A 51 -4.07 -14.02 3.24
N ASP A 52 -4.14 -12.75 3.62
CA ASP A 52 -4.65 -11.65 2.78
C ASP A 52 -3.71 -11.29 1.63
N HIS A 53 -2.45 -11.74 1.69
CA HIS A 53 -1.48 -11.58 0.61
C HIS A 53 -1.91 -12.22 -0.72
N THR A 54 -2.87 -13.16 -0.71
CA THR A 54 -3.21 -13.99 -1.88
C THR A 54 -4.49 -13.60 -2.61
N THR A 55 -5.23 -12.59 -2.13
CA THR A 55 -6.59 -12.30 -2.60
C THR A 55 -6.75 -11.03 -3.43
N THR A 56 -5.72 -10.19 -3.50
CA THR A 56 -5.76 -8.93 -4.25
C THR A 56 -5.37 -9.13 -5.70
N LYS A 57 -6.23 -8.71 -6.62
CA LYS A 57 -5.94 -8.67 -8.06
C LYS A 57 -6.07 -7.24 -8.57
N TYR A 58 -5.37 -6.93 -9.65
CA TYR A 58 -5.46 -5.63 -10.30
C TYR A 58 -5.90 -5.82 -11.75
N ARG A 59 -6.68 -4.87 -12.26
CA ARG A 59 -7.11 -4.85 -13.66
C ARG A 59 -7.33 -3.42 -14.15
N SER A 60 -7.21 -3.21 -15.46
CA SER A 60 -7.77 -2.05 -16.14
C SER A 60 -9.14 -2.34 -16.74
N ARG A 61 -9.96 -1.30 -16.89
CA ARG A 61 -11.15 -1.27 -17.74
C ARG A 61 -11.42 0.15 -18.21
N ILE A 62 -12.14 0.31 -19.31
CA ILE A 62 -12.64 1.61 -19.75
C ILE A 62 -14.04 1.82 -19.14
N ILE A 63 -14.26 2.96 -18.50
CA ILE A 63 -15.57 3.42 -17.99
C ILE A 63 -15.80 4.82 -18.55
N ASP A 64 -16.85 5.01 -19.34
CA ASP A 64 -17.20 6.31 -19.94
C ASP A 64 -16.01 6.99 -20.65
N GLY A 65 -15.24 6.20 -21.41
CA GLY A 65 -14.05 6.66 -22.14
C GLY A 65 -12.80 6.87 -21.28
N THR A 66 -12.88 6.68 -19.95
CA THR A 66 -11.77 6.82 -19.01
C THR A 66 -11.18 5.45 -18.68
N THR A 67 -9.85 5.29 -18.84
CA THR A 67 -9.14 4.11 -18.37
C THR A 67 -9.05 4.13 -16.84
N VAL A 68 -9.61 3.10 -16.21
CA VAL A 68 -9.63 2.92 -14.75
C VAL A 68 -8.84 1.67 -14.39
N ILE A 69 -7.78 1.85 -13.62
CA ILE A 69 -7.06 0.77 -12.94
C ILE A 69 -7.66 0.60 -11.55
N GLN A 70 -7.98 -0.62 -11.17
CA GLN A 70 -8.64 -0.90 -9.89
C GLN A 70 -8.01 -2.09 -9.18
N GLU A 71 -7.91 -1.97 -7.86
CA GLU A 71 -7.67 -3.07 -6.93
C GLU A 71 -8.98 -3.85 -6.71
N LEU A 72 -8.89 -5.17 -6.78
CA LEU A 72 -9.98 -6.10 -6.55
C LEU A 72 -9.63 -6.96 -5.34
N CYS A 73 -10.19 -6.61 -4.19
CA CYS A 73 -10.07 -7.42 -2.97
C CYS A 73 -11.17 -8.48 -2.96
N LYS A 74 -10.81 -9.77 -2.86
CA LYS A 74 -11.76 -10.80 -2.42
C LYS A 74 -11.84 -10.77 -0.91
N VAL A 75 -12.79 -10.03 -0.36
CA VAL A 75 -13.10 -10.12 1.08
C VAL A 75 -13.70 -11.51 1.33
N ASN A 76 -13.04 -12.33 2.13
CA ASN A 76 -13.64 -13.57 2.61
C ASN A 76 -14.47 -13.23 3.87
N PRO A 77 -15.81 -13.24 3.83
CA PRO A 77 -16.64 -12.70 4.93
C PRO A 77 -16.53 -13.48 6.25
N SER A 78 -15.85 -14.64 6.25
CA SER A 78 -15.80 -15.60 7.36
C SER A 78 -14.55 -15.50 8.23
N ALA A 79 -13.63 -14.56 7.97
CA ALA A 79 -12.47 -14.40 8.83
C ALA A 79 -12.90 -13.70 10.13
N ALA A 80 -12.89 -14.43 11.25
CA ALA A 80 -13.09 -13.85 12.57
C ALA A 80 -12.06 -12.72 12.79
N PRO A 81 -12.43 -11.60 13.44
CA PRO A 81 -11.47 -10.55 13.76
C PRO A 81 -10.33 -11.18 14.56
N PRO A 82 -9.06 -10.85 14.25
CA PRO A 82 -7.94 -11.34 15.05
C PRO A 82 -8.16 -10.87 16.49
N GLU A 83 -8.08 -11.79 17.45
CA GLU A 83 -8.20 -11.46 18.86
C GLU A 83 -7.05 -10.53 19.26
N ASP A 84 -7.40 -9.37 19.83
CA ASP A 84 -6.46 -8.36 20.34
C ASP A 84 -5.67 -8.94 21.52
N ASN A 85 -4.58 -9.64 21.22
CA ASN A 85 -3.67 -10.13 22.23
C ASN A 85 -2.70 -9.00 22.60
N VAL A 86 -3.06 -8.27 23.67
CA VAL A 86 -2.37 -7.09 24.24
C VAL A 86 -0.87 -7.29 24.45
N TYR A 87 -0.39 -8.54 24.49
CA TYR A 87 1.01 -8.91 24.71
C TYR A 87 1.88 -9.00 23.44
N ARG A 88 1.34 -8.87 22.21
CA ARG A 88 2.18 -8.87 21.00
C ARG A 88 2.91 -7.55 20.72
N THR A 89 2.63 -6.51 21.49
CA THR A 89 3.05 -5.13 21.20
C THR A 89 4.49 -4.79 21.63
N VAL A 90 5.22 -5.72 22.25
CA VAL A 90 6.52 -5.41 22.89
C VAL A 90 7.73 -5.90 22.09
N GLU A 91 7.59 -6.81 21.12
CA GLU A 91 8.75 -7.38 20.40
C GLU A 91 8.54 -7.49 18.89
N SER A 92 8.44 -6.34 18.22
CA SER A 92 8.92 -6.16 16.84
C SER A 92 8.83 -4.68 16.53
N ARG A 93 9.90 -4.06 16.03
CA ARG A 93 9.76 -2.76 15.35
C ARG A 93 8.90 -3.04 14.12
N THR A 94 7.60 -2.79 14.21
CA THR A 94 6.67 -3.07 13.13
C THR A 94 7.08 -2.22 11.93
N PHE A 95 7.45 -2.87 10.83
CA PHE A 95 7.79 -2.23 9.56
C PHE A 95 6.52 -1.77 8.83
N HIS A 96 5.55 -1.20 9.56
CA HIS A 96 4.24 -0.80 9.07
C HIS A 96 3.84 0.49 9.78
N HIS A 97 3.12 1.36 9.07
CA HIS A 97 2.48 2.50 9.71
C HIS A 97 1.25 2.03 10.49
N THR A 98 1.00 2.64 11.64
CA THR A 98 -0.15 2.31 12.51
C THR A 98 -1.27 3.36 12.42
N ALA A 99 -1.06 4.39 11.58
CA ALA A 99 -2.02 5.44 11.27
C ALA A 99 -1.96 5.81 9.77
N PRO A 100 -2.89 6.64 9.26
CA PRO A 100 -2.93 7.00 7.85
C PRO A 100 -1.59 7.53 7.32
N ILE A 101 -1.20 7.06 6.15
CA ILE A 101 -0.01 7.54 5.44
C ILE A 101 -0.30 8.93 4.89
N THR A 102 0.59 9.88 5.19
CA THR A 102 0.40 11.32 4.91
C THR A 102 1.28 11.83 3.78
N ALA A 103 2.45 11.21 3.55
CA ALA A 103 3.31 11.57 2.43
C ALA A 103 4.12 10.36 1.94
N LEU A 104 4.47 10.41 0.65
CA LEU A 104 5.36 9.49 -0.03
C LEU A 104 6.34 10.29 -0.90
N THR A 105 7.61 9.92 -0.85
CA THR A 105 8.63 10.49 -1.75
C THR A 105 9.73 9.48 -2.02
N LEU A 106 10.49 9.67 -3.09
CA LEU A 106 11.76 8.99 -3.30
C LEU A 106 12.91 9.90 -2.88
N ALA A 107 13.75 9.41 -1.99
CA ALA A 107 15.03 10.02 -1.69
C ALA A 107 16.08 9.48 -2.68
N GLU A 108 16.61 10.36 -3.51
CA GLU A 108 17.70 10.03 -4.43
C GLU A 108 19.04 9.98 -3.67
N GLY A 109 19.82 8.95 -3.95
CA GLY A 109 21.15 8.73 -3.40
C GLY A 109 21.90 7.74 -4.27
N ALA A 110 22.96 7.10 -3.74
CA ALA A 110 23.65 6.03 -4.48
C ALA A 110 22.72 4.86 -4.85
N LYS A 111 21.66 4.65 -4.06
CA LYS A 111 20.49 3.84 -4.38
C LYS A 111 19.24 4.66 -4.03
N PRO A 112 18.14 4.57 -4.80
CA PRO A 112 16.91 5.25 -4.45
C PRO A 112 16.29 4.58 -3.22
N TYR A 113 15.76 5.39 -2.31
CA TYR A 113 15.00 4.91 -1.16
C TYR A 113 13.59 5.46 -1.21
N LEU A 114 12.60 4.62 -0.93
CA LEU A 114 11.25 5.10 -0.64
C LEU A 114 11.23 5.69 0.76
N VAL A 115 10.58 6.83 0.93
CA VAL A 115 10.33 7.45 2.21
C VAL A 115 8.83 7.64 2.37
N SER A 116 8.30 7.21 3.51
CA SER A 116 6.89 7.37 3.86
C SER A 116 6.74 7.96 5.25
N SER A 117 5.79 8.89 5.39
CA SER A 117 5.38 9.43 6.70
C SER A 117 3.93 9.09 6.99
N ALA A 118 3.56 8.98 8.26
CA ALA A 118 2.20 8.75 8.68
C ALA A 118 1.78 9.62 9.87
N ALA A 119 0.49 9.62 10.18
CA ALA A 119 -0.11 10.39 11.28
C ALA A 119 0.24 9.83 12.68
N ASP A 120 0.93 8.69 12.75
CA ASP A 120 1.47 8.10 13.98
C ASP A 120 2.78 8.79 14.41
N GLY A 121 3.27 9.74 13.61
CA GLY A 121 4.51 10.47 13.87
C GLY A 121 5.76 9.73 13.37
N VAL A 122 5.61 8.62 12.65
CA VAL A 122 6.74 7.80 12.17
C VAL A 122 7.09 8.15 10.72
N ILE A 123 8.40 8.22 10.44
CA ILE A 123 8.95 8.25 9.08
C ILE A 123 9.72 6.96 8.86
N ASN A 124 9.35 6.21 7.83
CA ASN A 124 10.03 4.98 7.43
C ASN A 124 10.81 5.20 6.12
N VAL A 125 12.00 4.61 6.05
CA VAL A 125 12.89 4.64 4.88
C VAL A 125 13.12 3.21 4.41
N TRP A 126 12.78 2.93 3.16
CA TRP A 126 12.77 1.59 2.56
C TRP A 126 13.81 1.52 1.45
N LYS A 127 14.56 0.42 1.43
CA LYS A 127 15.61 0.14 0.44
C LYS A 127 15.08 -0.77 -0.67
#